data_AF-J4KTU7-F1
#
_entry.id   AF-J4KTU7-F1
#
_cell.length_a   1.000
_cell.length_b   1.000
_cell.length_c   1.000
_cell.angle_alpha   90.00
_cell.angle_beta   90.00
_cell.angle_gamma   90.00
#
_symmetry.space_group_name_H-M   'P 1'
#
loop_
_entity.id
_entity.type
_entity.pdbx_description
1 polymer ?
#
loop_
_entity_poly.entity_id
_entity_poly.type
_entity_poly.pdbx_seq_one_letter_code
_entity_poly.pdbx_strand_id
1 'polypeptide(L)'
;MTNSEIAKKLKIAEKTIYNWKKNRKELFEIIENGLSLKEIQNNLHVNNTHKELIELLERLSKQEIEYYISDIKTRILKKELDK
;
A
#
# COMPACT_ATOMS: atom_id res chain seq x y z
N MET A 1 10.30 -7.02 0.98
CA MET A 1 11.58 -6.73 0.30
C MET A 1 12.73 -7.39 1.07
N THR A 2 13.83 -7.71 0.39
CA THR A 2 15.08 -8.17 0.99
C THR A 2 15.94 -6.99 1.49
N ASN A 3 16.91 -7.26 2.38
CA ASN A 3 17.83 -6.20 2.85
C ASN A 3 18.63 -5.57 1.71
N SER A 4 19.02 -6.38 0.72
CA SER A 4 19.74 -5.92 -0.48
C SER A 4 18.90 -4.97 -1.33
N GLU A 5 17.60 -5.28 -1.52
CA GLU A 5 16.66 -4.41 -2.23
C GLU A 5 16.49 -3.06 -1.53
N ILE A 6 16.32 -3.07 -0.20
CA ILE A 6 16.20 -1.84 0.61
C ILE A 6 17.48 -1.01 0.50
N ALA A 7 18.65 -1.64 0.65
CA ALA A 7 19.95 -0.97 0.53
C ALA A 7 20.15 -0.31 -0.84
N LYS A 8 19.79 -1.02 -1.92
CA LYS A 8 19.84 -0.50 -3.29
C LYS A 8 18.93 0.71 -3.48
N LYS A 9 17.69 0.66 -2.97
CA LYS A 9 16.72 1.77 -3.07
C LYS A 9 17.18 3.02 -2.30
N LEU A 10 17.76 2.82 -1.12
CA LEU A 10 18.25 3.91 -0.28
C LEU A 10 19.65 4.39 -0.65
N LYS A 11 20.32 3.71 -1.60
CA LYS A 11 21.71 3.99 -2.03
C LYS A 11 22.69 3.96 -0.85
N ILE A 12 22.56 2.96 0.03
CA ILE A 12 23.43 2.74 1.18
C ILE A 12 24.01 1.32 1.17
N ALA A 13 24.99 1.06 2.02
CA ALA A 13 25.55 -0.28 2.17
C ALA A 13 24.56 -1.23 2.87
N GLU A 14 24.49 -2.49 2.42
CA GLU A 14 23.59 -3.50 3.00
C GLU A 14 23.84 -3.75 4.49
N LYS A 15 25.10 -3.67 4.93
CA LYS A 15 25.49 -3.75 6.36
C LYS A 15 24.75 -2.74 7.23
N THR A 16 24.40 -1.57 6.68
CA THR A 16 23.64 -0.54 7.41
C THR A 16 22.22 -1.01 7.71
N ILE A 17 21.59 -1.75 6.81
CA ILE A 17 20.26 -2.34 7.03
C ILE A 17 20.30 -3.40 8.13
N TYR A 18 21.31 -4.29 8.11
CA TYR A 18 21.50 -5.26 9.19
C TYR A 18 21.73 -4.57 10.55
N ASN A 19 22.51 -3.49 10.57
CA ASN A 19 22.74 -2.72 11.80
C ASN A 19 21.45 -2.09 12.33
N TRP A 20 20.62 -1.52 11.46
CA TRP A 20 19.33 -0.96 11.86
C TRP A 20 18.37 -2.02 12.37
N LYS A 21 18.26 -3.17 11.70
CA LYS A 21 17.46 -4.31 12.20
C LYS A 21 17.85 -4.74 13.61
N LYS A 22 19.16 -4.74 13.91
CA LYS A 22 19.69 -5.18 15.21
C LYS A 22 19.57 -4.12 16.30
N ASN A 23 19.91 -2.87 15.98
CA ASN A 23 20.16 -1.84 17.00
C ASN A 23 19.17 -0.66 16.94
N ARG A 24 18.35 -0.57 15.89
CA ARG A 24 17.40 0.54 15.64
C ARG A 24 16.12 0.01 14.98
N LYS A 25 15.47 -0.95 15.64
CA LYS A 25 14.32 -1.68 15.08
C LYS A 25 13.18 -0.75 14.62
N GLU A 26 12.82 0.23 15.44
CA GLU A 26 11.76 1.20 15.10
C GLU A 26 12.09 2.02 13.84
N LEU A 27 13.33 2.48 13.70
CA LEU A 27 13.79 3.18 12.49
C LEU A 27 13.68 2.26 11.26
N PHE A 28 14.08 1.01 11.41
CA PHE A 28 13.99 0.04 10.32
C PHE A 28 12.52 -0.18 9.91
N GLU A 29 11.60 -0.36 10.87
CA GLU A 29 10.17 -0.55 10.60
C GLU A 29 9.54 0.66 9.89
N ILE A 30 9.86 1.90 10.31
CA ILE A 30 9.37 3.12 9.64
C ILE A 30 9.81 3.16 8.17
N ILE A 31 11.08 2.86 7.91
CA ILE A 31 11.65 2.86 6.56
C ILE A 31 11.03 1.75 5.71
N GLU A 32 10.93 0.53 6.24
CA GLU A 32 10.36 -0.61 5.53
C GLU A 32 8.89 -0.38 5.18
N ASN A 33 8.09 0.15 6.11
CA ASN A 33 6.71 0.52 5.88
C ASN A 33 6.59 1.63 4.82
N GLY A 34 7.40 2.69 4.92
CA GLY A 34 7.39 3.77 3.94
C GLY A 34 7.75 3.32 2.52
N LEU A 35 8.76 2.45 2.39
CA LEU A 35 9.15 1.88 1.09
C LEU A 35 8.08 0.93 0.54
N SER A 36 7.43 0.14 1.39
CA SER A 36 6.35 -0.77 0.99
C SER A 36 5.10 0.01 0.56
N LEU A 37 4.75 1.09 1.25
CA LEU A 37 3.67 2.01 0.85
C LEU A 37 3.96 2.65 -0.50
N LYS A 38 5.21 3.06 -0.75
CA LYS A 38 5.62 3.62 -2.05
C LYS A 38 5.57 2.58 -3.16
N GLU A 39 5.90 1.31 -2.89
CA GLU A 39 5.71 0.22 -3.85
C GLU A 39 4.24 -0.06 -4.10
N ILE A 40 3.39 -0.08 -3.08
CA ILE A 40 1.95 -0.22 -3.23
C ILE A 40 1.42 0.93 -4.10
N GLN A 41 1.84 2.18 -3.85
CA GLN A 41 1.47 3.35 -4.66
C GLN A 41 2.03 3.34 -6.09
N ASN A 42 3.09 2.59 -6.37
CA ASN A 42 3.67 2.49 -7.71
C ASN A 42 3.21 1.23 -8.48
N ASN A 43 2.89 0.13 -7.77
CA ASN A 43 2.38 -1.14 -8.31
C ASN A 43 0.86 -1.13 -8.45
N LEU A 44 0.16 -0.41 -7.57
CA LEU A 44 -0.98 0.35 -8.04
C LEU A 44 -0.38 1.28 -9.06
N HIS A 45 -0.60 1.00 -10.33
CA HIS A 45 -0.88 2.09 -11.22
C HIS A 45 -1.82 3.01 -10.43
N VAL A 46 -1.32 4.13 -9.90
CA VAL A 46 -2.09 5.38 -9.83
C VAL A 46 -2.28 5.80 -11.30
N ASN A 47 -2.87 4.89 -12.07
CA ASN A 47 -3.67 5.13 -13.23
C ASN A 47 -4.65 6.19 -12.75
N ASN A 48 -4.86 7.21 -13.57
CA ASN A 48 -5.84 8.26 -13.35
C ASN A 48 -7.13 7.72 -12.68
N THR A 49 -7.55 6.50 -12.97
CA THR A 49 -8.63 5.78 -12.27
C THR A 49 -8.53 5.73 -10.74
N HIS A 50 -7.38 5.40 -10.13
CA HIS A 50 -7.26 5.35 -8.66
C HIS A 50 -7.35 6.74 -8.03
N LYS A 51 -6.73 7.73 -8.68
CA LYS A 51 -6.80 9.13 -8.26
C LYS A 51 -8.23 9.66 -8.38
N GLU A 52 -8.87 9.39 -9.52
CA GLU A 52 -10.26 9.72 -9.79
C GLU A 52 -11.20 9.07 -8.76
N LEU A 53 -10.98 7.81 -8.39
CA LEU A 53 -11.76 7.15 -7.34
C LEU A 53 -11.64 7.85 -5.98
N ILE A 54 -10.44 8.29 -5.58
CA ILE A 54 -10.25 9.05 -4.34
C ILE A 54 -10.99 10.39 -4.43
N GLU A 55 -10.82 11.13 -5.53
CA GLU A 55 -11.49 12.42 -5.75
C GLU A 55 -13.02 12.29 -5.77
N LEU A 56 -13.56 11.19 -6.29
CA LEU A 56 -14.99 10.90 -6.26
C LEU A 56 -15.46 10.55 -4.84
N LEU A 57 -14.70 9.73 -4.11
CA LEU A 57 -15.03 9.35 -2.72
C LEU A 57 -15.08 10.57 -1.79
N GLU A 58 -14.18 11.55 -1.96
CA GLU A 58 -14.15 12.78 -1.16
C GLU A 58 -15.41 13.66 -1.32
N ARG A 59 -16.18 13.47 -2.40
CA ARG A 59 -17.42 14.21 -2.66
C ARG A 59 -18.66 13.55 -2.06
N LEU A 60 -18.54 12.32 -1.56
CA LEU A 60 -19.66 11.54 -1.06
C LEU A 60 -19.89 11.77 0.42
N SER A 61 -21.16 11.69 0.82
CA SER A 61 -21.55 11.58 2.21
C SER A 61 -21.16 10.21 2.79
N LYS A 62 -21.14 10.12 4.12
CA LYS A 62 -20.88 8.87 4.82
C LYS A 62 -21.82 7.73 4.39
N GLN A 63 -23.11 8.03 4.21
CA GLN A 63 -24.11 7.03 3.81
C GLN A 63 -23.86 6.51 2.39
N GLU A 64 -23.48 7.38 1.46
CA GLU A 64 -23.14 6.98 0.08
C GLU A 64 -21.88 6.11 0.05
N ILE A 65 -20.86 6.44 0.85
CA ILE A 65 -19.66 5.62 1.00
C ILE A 65 -20.01 4.22 1.51
N GLU A 66 -20.84 4.12 2.56
CA GLU A 66 -21.30 2.83 3.11
C GLU A 66 -22.07 1.99 2.07
N TYR A 67 -22.89 2.65 1.26
CA TYR A 67 -23.59 2.01 0.14
C TYR A 67 -22.60 1.41 -0.89
N TYR A 68 -21.63 2.19 -1.37
CA TYR A 68 -20.67 1.70 -2.37
C TYR A 68 -19.76 0.58 -1.83
N ILE A 69 -19.35 0.65 -0.56
CA ILE A 69 -18.62 -0.43 0.10
C ILE A 69 -19.44 -1.73 0.07
N SER A 70 -20.74 -1.63 0.34
CA SER A 70 -21.64 -2.79 0.36
C SER A 70 -21.83 -3.40 -1.04
N ASP A 71 -21.95 -2.57 -2.08
CA ASP A 71 -22.04 -3.03 -3.48
C ASP A 71 -20.75 -3.77 -3.91
N ILE A 72 -19.58 -3.18 -3.62
CA ILE A 72 -18.28 -3.79 -3.95
C ILE A 72 -18.12 -5.16 -3.28
N LYS A 73 -18.44 -5.24 -1.98
CA LYS A 73 -18.39 -6.52 -1.24
C LYS A 73 -19.32 -7.57 -1.84
N THR A 74 -20.53 -7.16 -2.22
CA THR A 74 -21.51 -8.05 -2.86
C THR A 74 -20.99 -8.59 -4.19
N ARG A 75 -20.36 -7.75 -5.02
CA ARG A 75 -19.75 -8.18 -6.29
C ARG A 75 -18.62 -9.18 -6.09
N ILE A 76 -17.76 -8.96 -5.08
CA ILE A 76 -16.67 -9.89 -4.75
C ILE A 76 -17.25 -11.25 -4.36
N LEU A 77 -18.24 -11.26 -3.46
CA LEU A 77 -18.89 -12.50 -3.00
C LEU A 77 -19.55 -13.27 -4.15
N LYS A 78 -20.28 -12.59 -5.05
CA LYS A 78 -20.89 -13.24 -6.22
C LYS A 78 -19.85 -13.97 -7.08
N LYS A 79 -18.71 -13.32 -7.33
CA LYS A 79 -17.61 -13.91 -8.11
C LYS A 79 -17.00 -15.15 -7.44
N GLU A 80 -17.05 -15.23 -6.11
CA GLU A 80 -16.59 -16.42 -5.37
C GLU A 80 -17.59 -17.57 -5.44
N LEU A 81 -18.88 -17.27 -5.48
CA LEU A 81 -19.96 -18.27 -5.59
C LEU A 81 -20.12 -18.84 -7.01
N ASP A 82 -19.79 -18.05 -8.04
CA ASP A 82 -19.86 -18.46 -9.45
C ASP A 82 -18.62 -19.29 -9.91
N LYS A 83 -17.73 -19.69 -8.99
CA LYS A 83 -16.55 -20.54 -9.24
C LYS A 83 -16.84 -22.00 -8.91
#